data_AF-A0A8T4B7T9-F1
#
_entry.id   AF-A0A8T4B7T9-F1
#
_cell.length_a   1.000
_cell.length_b   1.000
_cell.length_c   1.000
_cell.angle_alpha   90.00
_cell.angle_beta   90.00
_cell.angle_gamma   90.00
#
_symmetry.space_group_name_H-M   'P 1'
#
loop_
_entity.id
_entity.type
_entity.pdbx_description
1 polymer ?
#
loop_
_entity_poly.entity_id
_entity_poly.type
_entity_poly.pdbx_seq_one_letter_code
_entity_poly.pdbx_strand_id
1 'polypeptide(L)'
;MELWLRDDGTADHDSTEGIDRYWRKNVEKEQDLCVKDGKLYDINGLIGAHIIIRDGQTQSDGIQYIGTADWLLIECETWSMIPLENLIAAREGSHTKIAAVITSPIQAQGAGFALQQGVDALVMSGQHELIEAALSVKSQRYETPPTSVLATEGSGHETLSHLEVVRVENAGLGDRFCLDFLSLLHQNEGVLVGSSS
;
A
#
# COMPACT_ATOMS: atom_id res chain seq x y z
N MET A 1 -1.09 4.96 -11.16
CA MET A 1 -0.50 3.71 -10.63
C MET A 1 -0.47 2.68 -11.76
N GLU A 2 0.45 1.72 -11.68
CA GLU A 2 0.53 0.58 -12.61
C GLU A 2 -0.29 -0.62 -12.12
N LEU A 3 -0.70 -1.50 -13.03
CA LEU A 3 -1.31 -2.80 -12.75
C LEU A 3 -0.44 -3.88 -13.36
N TRP A 4 -0.02 -4.83 -12.55
CA TRP A 4 0.86 -5.92 -12.95
C TRP A 4 0.13 -7.25 -12.81
N LEU A 5 0.20 -8.06 -13.87
CA LEU A 5 -0.40 -9.38 -13.87
C LEU A 5 0.67 -10.44 -13.56
N ARG A 6 0.49 -11.18 -12.48
CA ARG A 6 1.28 -12.37 -12.16
C ARG A 6 0.76 -13.54 -12.99
N ASP A 7 1.58 -13.97 -13.94
CA ASP A 7 1.29 -15.11 -14.79
C ASP A 7 1.67 -16.39 -14.05
N ASP A 8 0.66 -17.01 -13.44
CA ASP A 8 0.72 -18.34 -12.83
C ASP A 8 0.23 -19.44 -13.79
N GLY A 9 -0.03 -19.11 -15.06
CA GLY A 9 -0.62 -20.02 -16.04
C GLY A 9 -2.14 -20.12 -15.99
N THR A 10 -2.82 -19.31 -15.18
CA THR A 10 -4.29 -19.28 -15.08
C THR A 10 -4.93 -18.06 -15.77
N ALA A 11 -4.12 -17.19 -16.38
CA ALA A 11 -4.60 -15.95 -16.98
C ALA A 11 -5.54 -16.22 -18.17
N ASP A 12 -6.78 -15.75 -18.04
CA ASP A 12 -7.69 -15.65 -19.17
C ASP A 12 -7.21 -14.51 -20.09
N HIS A 13 -6.76 -14.88 -21.30
CA HIS A 13 -6.07 -13.94 -22.20
C HIS A 13 -7.01 -12.91 -22.85
N ASP A 14 -8.33 -12.99 -22.60
CA ASP A 14 -9.33 -12.12 -23.22
C ASP A 14 -9.47 -10.73 -22.56
N SER A 15 -8.82 -10.45 -21.41
CA SER A 15 -8.92 -9.15 -20.73
C SER A 15 -7.61 -8.61 -20.14
N THR A 16 -6.59 -8.43 -21.00
CA THR A 16 -5.34 -7.76 -20.60
C THR A 16 -5.37 -6.23 -20.73
N GLU A 17 -6.52 -5.65 -21.10
CA GLU A 17 -6.66 -4.21 -21.26
C GLU A 17 -6.46 -3.49 -19.91
N GLY A 18 -5.59 -2.49 -19.88
CA GLY A 18 -5.26 -1.71 -18.68
C GLY A 18 -4.15 -2.29 -17.80
N ILE A 19 -3.63 -3.48 -18.12
CA ILE A 19 -2.44 -4.07 -17.50
C ILE A 19 -1.16 -3.45 -18.10
N ASP A 20 -0.25 -3.01 -17.24
CA ASP A 20 0.97 -2.30 -17.65
C ASP A 20 2.19 -3.24 -17.74
N ARG A 21 2.28 -4.26 -16.87
CA ARG A 21 3.42 -5.22 -16.84
C ARG A 21 2.98 -6.64 -16.49
N TYR A 22 3.83 -7.61 -16.79
CA TYR A 22 3.58 -9.04 -16.55
C TYR A 22 4.69 -9.68 -15.73
N TRP A 23 4.39 -10.16 -14.53
CA TRP A 23 5.34 -10.93 -13.74
C TRP A 23 5.32 -12.40 -14.20
N ARG A 24 6.40 -12.81 -14.87
CA ARG A 24 6.61 -14.12 -15.50
C ARG A 24 7.85 -14.84 -14.95
N LYS A 25 8.04 -16.08 -15.40
CA LYS A 25 9.22 -16.89 -15.08
C LYS A 25 10.52 -16.31 -15.67
N ASN A 26 10.45 -15.76 -16.88
CA ASN A 26 11.56 -15.13 -17.57
C ASN A 26 11.09 -13.84 -18.23
N VAL A 27 12.03 -12.93 -18.45
CA VAL A 27 11.79 -11.69 -19.18
C VAL A 27 12.04 -11.95 -20.67
N GLU A 28 10.99 -11.90 -21.47
CA GLU A 28 11.06 -12.09 -22.93
C GLU A 28 10.65 -10.83 -23.70
N LYS A 29 9.80 -10.00 -23.09
CA LYS A 29 9.27 -8.74 -23.64
C LYS A 29 9.58 -7.57 -22.71
N GLU A 30 9.50 -6.34 -23.22
CA GLU A 30 9.76 -5.12 -22.44
C GLU A 30 8.86 -4.96 -21.21
N GLN A 31 7.61 -5.45 -21.29
CA GLN A 31 6.65 -5.40 -20.20
C GLN A 31 6.80 -6.55 -19.21
N ASP A 32 7.69 -7.50 -19.47
CA ASP A 32 7.87 -8.66 -18.59
C ASP A 32 8.78 -8.29 -17.42
N LEU A 33 8.41 -8.80 -16.25
CA LEU A 33 9.18 -8.77 -15.02
C LEU A 33 9.44 -10.19 -14.57
N CYS A 34 10.57 -10.45 -13.93
CA CYS A 34 10.78 -11.72 -13.24
C CYS A 34 11.46 -11.51 -11.90
N VAL A 35 11.24 -12.47 -10.99
CA VAL A 35 11.92 -12.51 -9.70
C VAL A 35 12.88 -13.69 -9.69
N LYS A 36 14.13 -13.44 -9.31
CA LYS A 36 15.17 -14.46 -9.12
C LYS A 36 15.93 -14.14 -7.83
N ASP A 37 15.97 -15.08 -6.90
CA ASP A 37 16.70 -14.96 -5.63
C ASP A 37 16.40 -13.64 -4.85
N GLY A 38 15.13 -13.28 -4.73
CA GLY A 38 14.69 -12.06 -4.03
C GLY A 38 14.97 -10.75 -4.77
N LYS A 39 15.38 -10.81 -6.03
CA LYS A 39 15.66 -9.65 -6.88
C LYS A 39 14.66 -9.55 -8.02
N LEU A 40 14.23 -8.32 -8.31
CA LEU A 40 13.28 -8.00 -9.36
C LEU A 40 14.02 -7.50 -10.61
N TYR A 41 13.71 -8.11 -11.75
CA TYR A 41 14.34 -7.81 -13.04
C TYR A 41 13.31 -7.41 -14.09
N ASP A 42 13.69 -6.47 -14.95
CA ASP A 42 13.05 -6.20 -16.24
C ASP A 42 13.98 -6.60 -17.40
N ILE A 43 13.68 -6.13 -18.62
CA ILE A 43 14.48 -6.43 -19.82
C ILE A 43 15.87 -5.78 -19.79
N ASN A 44 16.03 -4.70 -19.02
CA ASN A 44 17.25 -3.92 -18.92
C ASN A 44 18.15 -4.39 -17.76
N GLY A 45 17.60 -5.17 -16.81
CA GLY A 45 18.36 -5.81 -15.76
C GLY A 45 17.69 -5.69 -14.40
N LEU A 46 18.52 -5.55 -13.35
CA LEU A 46 18.06 -5.45 -11.97
C LEU A 46 17.41 -4.09 -11.73
N ILE A 47 16.14 -4.09 -11.32
CA ILE A 47 15.38 -2.87 -11.01
C ILE A 47 14.97 -2.79 -9.54
N GLY A 48 15.11 -3.88 -8.78
CA GLY A 48 14.57 -3.90 -7.43
C GLY A 48 14.71 -5.18 -6.65
N ALA A 49 13.95 -5.26 -5.56
CA ALA A 49 13.90 -6.40 -4.67
C ALA A 49 12.47 -6.94 -4.54
N HIS A 50 12.35 -8.25 -4.36
CA HIS A 50 11.11 -8.92 -3.94
C HIS A 50 11.22 -9.24 -2.45
N ILE A 51 10.35 -8.59 -1.67
CA ILE A 51 10.34 -8.69 -0.22
C ILE A 51 9.06 -9.42 0.20
N ILE A 52 9.24 -10.54 0.90
CA ILE A 52 8.15 -11.28 1.51
C ILE A 52 8.09 -10.89 2.99
N ILE A 53 7.07 -10.11 3.35
CA ILE A 53 6.86 -9.63 4.73
C ILE A 53 6.14 -10.72 5.53
N ARG A 54 6.80 -11.15 6.60
CA ARG A 54 6.29 -12.11 7.58
C ARG A 54 6.20 -11.52 8.98
N ASP A 55 7.06 -10.54 9.26
CA ASP A 55 7.27 -9.93 10.56
C ASP A 55 7.93 -8.54 10.41
N GLY A 56 8.23 -7.90 11.55
CA GLY A 56 8.92 -6.61 11.55
C GLY A 56 10.37 -6.67 11.04
N GLN A 57 11.03 -7.83 11.08
CA GLN A 57 12.41 -7.96 10.62
C GLN A 57 12.47 -7.94 9.09
N THR A 58 11.67 -8.79 8.44
CA THR A 58 11.54 -8.83 6.97
C THR A 58 11.06 -7.50 6.41
N GLN A 59 10.20 -6.78 7.14
CA GLN A 59 9.85 -5.41 6.80
C GLN A 59 11.05 -4.45 6.90
N SER A 60 11.81 -4.51 7.99
CA SER A 60 12.97 -3.66 8.20
C SER A 60 14.03 -3.88 7.12
N ASP A 61 14.23 -5.13 6.71
CA ASP A 61 15.10 -5.48 5.58
C ASP A 61 14.59 -4.83 4.28
N GLY A 62 13.28 -4.82 4.04
CA GLY A 62 12.66 -4.13 2.91
C GLY A 62 12.91 -2.61 2.91
N ILE A 63 12.83 -1.97 4.08
CA ILE A 63 13.10 -0.53 4.25
C ILE A 63 14.54 -0.19 3.85
N GLN A 64 15.51 -1.09 4.05
CA GLN A 64 16.92 -0.82 3.70
C GLN A 64 17.15 -0.62 2.19
N TYR A 65 16.25 -1.13 1.34
CA TYR A 65 16.35 -0.95 -0.11
C TYR A 65 15.79 0.40 -0.58
N ILE A 66 15.04 1.12 0.26
CA ILE A 66 14.48 2.42 -0.08
C ILE A 66 15.61 3.43 -0.35
N GLY A 67 15.51 4.14 -1.47
CA GLY A 67 16.53 5.06 -1.96
C GLY A 67 17.68 4.40 -2.73
N THR A 68 17.69 3.07 -2.86
CA THR A 68 18.70 2.33 -3.66
C THR A 68 18.09 1.50 -4.79
N ALA A 69 16.86 1.02 -4.61
CA ALA A 69 16.10 0.27 -5.60
C ALA A 69 15.04 1.17 -6.27
N ASP A 70 14.82 0.98 -7.57
CA ASP A 70 13.73 1.66 -8.27
C ASP A 70 12.37 1.10 -7.85
N TRP A 71 12.31 -0.22 -7.59
CA TRP A 71 11.08 -0.92 -7.20
C TRP A 71 11.27 -1.86 -6.02
N LEU A 72 10.29 -1.87 -5.12
CA LEU A 72 10.08 -2.93 -4.14
C LEU A 72 8.80 -3.67 -4.48
N LEU A 73 8.92 -4.95 -4.82
CA LEU A 73 7.79 -5.85 -4.95
C LEU A 73 7.51 -6.49 -3.59
N ILE A 74 6.36 -6.16 -3.02
CA ILE A 74 5.98 -6.54 -1.66
C ILE A 74 4.91 -7.62 -1.70
N GLU A 75 5.17 -8.73 -1.03
CA GLU A 75 4.21 -9.82 -0.81
C GLU A 75 4.09 -10.04 0.70
N CYS A 76 2.87 -10.04 1.23
CA CYS A 76 2.62 -10.26 2.66
C CYS A 76 2.16 -11.71 2.86
N GLU A 77 2.84 -12.47 3.74
CA GLU A 77 2.40 -13.83 4.09
C GLU A 77 1.07 -13.81 4.84
N THR A 78 0.91 -12.86 5.76
CA THR A 78 -0.37 -12.52 6.37
C THR A 78 -0.69 -11.07 6.04
N TRP A 79 -1.74 -10.84 5.26
CA TRP A 79 -2.09 -9.48 4.83
C TRP A 79 -2.40 -8.58 6.04
N SER A 80 -1.76 -7.42 6.05
CA SER A 80 -1.95 -6.35 7.02
C SER A 80 -1.67 -5.02 6.32
N MET A 81 -2.46 -4.00 6.65
CA MET A 81 -2.24 -2.65 6.12
C MET A 81 -0.97 -1.99 6.70
N ILE A 82 -0.66 -2.30 7.96
CA ILE A 82 0.41 -1.63 8.72
C ILE A 82 1.79 -1.78 8.04
N PRO A 83 2.21 -2.97 7.57
CA PRO A 83 3.49 -3.09 6.90
C PRO A 83 3.59 -2.25 5.62
N LEU A 84 2.50 -2.17 4.87
CA LEU A 84 2.44 -1.42 3.63
C LEU A 84 2.48 0.09 3.88
N GLU A 85 1.71 0.58 4.86
CA GLU A 85 1.72 1.99 5.28
C GLU A 85 3.09 2.43 5.75
N ASN A 86 3.75 1.62 6.58
CA ASN A 86 5.11 1.89 7.04
C ASN A 86 6.12 1.97 5.88
N LEU A 87 6.00 1.13 4.85
CA LEU A 87 6.85 1.21 3.66
C LEU A 87 6.54 2.46 2.83
N ILE A 88 5.26 2.80 2.65
CA ILE A 88 4.84 4.04 1.96
C ILE A 88 5.38 5.28 2.68
N ALA A 89 5.28 5.33 4.00
CA ALA A 89 5.84 6.40 4.81
C ALA A 89 7.38 6.44 4.72
N ALA A 90 8.04 5.28 4.79
CA ALA A 90 9.50 5.21 4.72
C ALA A 90 10.07 5.62 3.36
N ARG A 91 9.32 5.44 2.26
CA ARG A 91 9.76 5.85 0.92
C ARG A 91 9.56 7.34 0.63
N GLU A 92 8.92 8.09 1.52
CA GLU A 92 8.66 9.51 1.33
C GLU A 92 9.98 10.26 1.05
N GLY A 93 10.01 11.03 -0.03
CA GLY A 93 11.22 11.74 -0.49
C GLY A 93 12.26 10.87 -1.22
N SER A 94 12.00 9.58 -1.42
CA SER A 94 12.83 8.69 -2.25
C SER A 94 12.24 8.49 -3.65
N HIS A 95 13.05 7.97 -4.59
CA HIS A 95 12.60 7.58 -5.92
C HIS A 95 12.00 6.16 -5.95
N THR A 96 12.12 5.41 -4.86
CA THR A 96 11.70 4.01 -4.78
C THR A 96 10.19 3.89 -4.87
N LYS A 97 9.73 3.06 -5.80
CA LYS A 97 8.32 2.72 -6.00
C LYS A 97 7.97 1.40 -5.34
N ILE A 98 6.71 1.25 -4.93
CA ILE A 98 6.19 0.07 -4.25
C ILE A 98 5.15 -0.60 -5.14
N ALA A 99 5.35 -1.88 -5.42
CA ALA A 99 4.38 -2.76 -6.04
C ALA A 99 3.88 -3.76 -5.00
N ALA A 100 2.56 -3.82 -4.73
CA ALA A 100 2.00 -4.71 -3.72
C ALA A 100 1.22 -5.87 -4.35
N VAL A 101 1.54 -7.09 -3.95
CA VAL A 101 0.79 -8.29 -4.31
C VAL A 101 -0.51 -8.34 -3.51
N ILE A 102 -1.63 -8.42 -4.21
CA ILE A 102 -2.97 -8.52 -3.64
C ILE A 102 -3.62 -9.86 -4.00
N THR A 103 -4.39 -10.41 -3.06
CA THR A 103 -5.06 -11.71 -3.17
C THR A 103 -6.58 -11.62 -2.96
N SER A 104 -7.11 -10.42 -2.68
CA SER A 104 -8.56 -10.18 -2.63
C SER A 104 -8.92 -8.75 -3.05
N PRO A 105 -10.15 -8.52 -3.54
CA PRO A 105 -10.61 -7.18 -3.95
C PRO A 105 -10.47 -6.10 -2.88
N ILE A 106 -10.70 -6.45 -1.60
CA ILE A 106 -10.59 -5.50 -0.48
C ILE A 106 -9.15 -4.98 -0.29
N GLN A 107 -8.15 -5.80 -0.60
CA GLN A 107 -6.75 -5.40 -0.52
C GLN A 107 -6.37 -4.40 -1.62
N ALA A 108 -7.02 -4.44 -2.78
CA ALA A 108 -6.80 -3.48 -3.86
C ALA A 108 -7.13 -2.06 -3.40
N GLN A 109 -8.27 -1.88 -2.75
CA GLN A 109 -8.70 -0.60 -2.17
C GLN A 109 -7.75 -0.14 -1.06
N GLY A 110 -7.41 -1.04 -0.13
CA GLY A 110 -6.44 -0.74 0.94
C GLY A 110 -5.10 -0.27 0.37
N ALA A 111 -4.46 -1.09 -0.47
CA ALA A 111 -3.16 -0.78 -1.04
C ALA A 111 -3.17 0.45 -1.95
N GLY A 112 -4.24 0.64 -2.75
CA GLY A 112 -4.37 1.75 -3.68
C GLY A 112 -4.51 3.13 -3.03
N PHE A 113 -4.96 3.18 -1.77
CA PHE A 113 -5.21 4.43 -1.05
C PHE A 113 -4.54 4.51 0.33
N ALA A 114 -3.68 3.57 0.68
CA ALA A 114 -2.92 3.58 1.94
C ALA A 114 -2.23 4.93 2.16
N LEU A 115 -2.43 5.51 3.36
CA LEU A 115 -1.96 6.87 3.73
C LEU A 115 -2.36 7.98 2.73
N GLN A 116 -3.48 7.83 2.01
CA GLN A 116 -3.93 8.72 0.93
C GLN A 116 -2.95 8.86 -0.26
N GLN A 117 -1.83 8.14 -0.22
CA GLN A 117 -0.83 8.10 -1.29
C GLN A 117 -1.00 6.86 -2.16
N GLY A 118 -1.19 5.71 -1.51
CA GLY A 118 -1.26 4.41 -2.15
C GLY A 118 0.09 3.88 -2.64
N VAL A 119 0.06 2.64 -3.11
CA VAL A 119 1.18 2.00 -3.82
C VAL A 119 1.28 2.49 -5.26
N ASP A 120 2.46 2.33 -5.85
CA ASP A 120 2.71 2.72 -7.24
C ASP A 120 2.23 1.64 -8.21
N ALA A 121 2.16 0.38 -7.78
CA ALA A 121 1.57 -0.71 -8.56
C ALA A 121 0.78 -1.72 -7.71
N LEU A 122 -0.30 -2.26 -8.28
CA LEU A 122 -0.98 -3.45 -7.76
C LEU A 122 -0.57 -4.66 -8.58
N VAL A 123 -0.31 -5.78 -7.92
CA VAL A 123 0.12 -7.04 -8.55
C VAL A 123 -0.87 -8.14 -8.20
N MET A 124 -1.35 -8.88 -9.20
CA MET A 124 -2.43 -9.84 -9.01
C MET A 124 -2.42 -11.01 -9.99
N SER A 125 -3.07 -12.11 -9.61
CA SER A 125 -3.34 -13.24 -10.51
C SER A 125 -4.43 -12.91 -11.53
N GLY A 126 -4.56 -13.76 -12.55
CA GLY A 126 -5.54 -13.63 -13.64
C GLY A 126 -7.01 -13.83 -13.27
N GLN A 127 -7.39 -13.64 -12.00
CA GLN A 127 -8.76 -13.77 -11.54
C GLN A 127 -9.55 -12.52 -11.88
N HIS A 128 -10.70 -12.69 -12.54
CA HIS A 128 -11.54 -11.60 -13.01
C HIS A 128 -11.90 -10.58 -11.91
N GLU A 129 -12.32 -11.06 -10.73
CA GLU A 129 -12.68 -10.19 -9.58
C GLU A 129 -11.52 -9.31 -9.10
N LEU A 130 -10.28 -9.82 -9.15
CA LEU A 130 -9.11 -9.03 -8.82
C LEU A 130 -8.88 -7.96 -9.88
N ILE A 131 -8.85 -8.35 -11.16
CA ILE A 131 -8.60 -7.44 -12.27
C ILE A 131 -9.61 -6.29 -12.26
N GLU A 132 -10.91 -6.58 -12.10
CA GLU A 132 -11.95 -5.55 -11.97
C GLU A 132 -11.70 -4.62 -10.78
N ALA A 133 -11.35 -5.17 -9.61
CA ALA A 133 -11.05 -4.36 -8.43
C ALA A 133 -9.85 -3.43 -8.66
N ALA A 134 -8.77 -3.90 -9.29
CA ALA A 134 -7.61 -3.09 -9.65
C ALA A 134 -7.93 -2.01 -10.66
N LEU A 135 -8.68 -2.34 -11.72
CA LEU A 135 -9.09 -1.37 -12.74
C LEU A 135 -9.95 -0.27 -12.12
N SER A 136 -10.87 -0.64 -11.22
CA SER A 136 -11.68 0.32 -10.45
C SER A 136 -10.80 1.25 -9.62
N VAL A 137 -9.85 0.72 -8.85
CA VAL A 137 -8.91 1.50 -8.04
C VAL A 137 -8.04 2.42 -8.91
N LYS A 138 -7.50 1.90 -10.03
CA LYS A 138 -6.71 2.69 -11.00
C LYS A 138 -7.54 3.87 -11.51
N SER A 139 -8.79 3.62 -11.90
CA SER A 139 -9.72 4.65 -12.42
C SER A 139 -9.99 5.74 -11.38
N GLN A 140 -10.34 5.34 -10.14
CA GLN A 140 -10.53 6.27 -9.02
C GLN A 140 -9.27 7.12 -8.73
N ARG A 141 -8.08 6.50 -8.86
CA ARG A 141 -6.77 7.16 -8.69
C ARG A 141 -6.45 8.17 -9.78
N TYR A 142 -7.01 8.02 -10.98
CA TYR A 142 -6.90 9.00 -12.08
C TYR A 142 -7.91 10.14 -11.92
N GLU A 143 -9.13 9.84 -11.46
CA GLU A 143 -10.19 10.82 -11.26
C GLU A 143 -9.99 11.71 -10.03
N THR A 144 -9.24 11.23 -9.03
CA THR A 144 -8.95 11.97 -7.81
C THR A 144 -7.60 12.69 -7.95
N PRO A 145 -7.56 14.00 -8.30
CA PRO A 145 -6.33 14.78 -8.16
C PRO A 145 -5.90 14.80 -6.68
N PRO A 146 -4.60 14.98 -6.36
CA PRO A 146 -4.05 14.94 -5.00
C PRO A 146 -4.48 16.13 -4.11
N THR A 147 -5.65 16.69 -4.33
CA THR A 147 -6.13 17.94 -3.74
C THR A 147 -7.64 17.92 -3.57
N SER A 148 -8.19 16.81 -3.05
CA SER A 148 -9.37 16.93 -2.21
C SER A 148 -8.88 17.33 -0.82
N VAL A 149 -8.40 18.57 -0.71
CA VAL A 149 -8.35 19.24 0.60
C VAL A 149 -9.79 19.12 1.09
N LEU A 150 -9.98 18.44 2.23
CA LEU A 150 -11.24 18.48 2.94
C LEU A 150 -11.69 19.93 2.90
N ALA A 151 -12.76 20.20 2.15
CA ALA A 151 -13.38 21.51 2.17
C ALA A 151 -13.65 21.75 3.66
N THR A 152 -12.96 22.73 4.23
CA THR A 152 -13.24 23.23 5.56
C THR A 152 -14.66 23.74 5.53
N GLU A 153 -15.61 22.86 5.76
CA GLU A 153 -16.99 23.21 6.03
C GLU A 153 -16.97 24.01 7.33
N GLY A 154 -17.36 25.28 7.20
CA GLY A 154 -17.74 26.17 8.28
C GLY A 154 -16.85 26.15 9.53
N SER A 155 -15.96 27.13 9.64
CA SER A 155 -15.51 27.63 10.95
C SER A 155 -16.72 28.22 11.70
N GLY A 156 -17.62 27.37 12.19
CA GLY A 156 -18.48 27.68 13.31
C GLY A 156 -17.59 27.85 14.53
N HIS A 157 -17.80 28.92 15.29
CA HIS A 157 -17.11 29.13 16.55
C HIS A 157 -17.67 28.14 17.58
N GLU A 158 -17.17 26.91 17.56
CA GLU A 158 -17.52 25.89 18.55
C GLU A 158 -16.93 26.26 19.90
N THR A 159 -17.73 26.14 20.96
CA THR A 159 -17.30 26.46 22.31
C THR A 159 -16.74 25.21 22.98
N LEU A 160 -15.47 25.25 23.39
CA LEU A 160 -14.84 24.14 24.09
C LEU A 160 -15.53 23.89 25.44
N SER A 161 -15.74 22.61 25.77
CA SER A 161 -16.25 22.17 27.06
C SER A 161 -15.21 21.29 27.78
N HIS A 162 -15.24 21.28 29.10
CA HIS A 162 -14.38 20.41 29.88
C HIS A 162 -14.94 18.99 29.93
N LEU A 163 -14.07 18.00 29.71
CA LEU A 163 -14.35 16.60 29.96
C LEU A 163 -13.50 16.10 31.13
N GLU A 164 -14.02 15.13 31.87
CA GLU A 164 -13.33 14.45 32.95
C GLU A 164 -12.67 13.16 32.44
N VAL A 165 -11.40 12.96 32.78
CA VAL A 165 -10.69 11.70 32.50
C VAL A 165 -11.11 10.66 33.54
N VAL A 166 -11.96 9.71 33.14
CA VAL A 166 -12.51 8.68 34.05
C VAL A 166 -11.54 7.53 34.32
N ARG A 167 -10.59 7.27 33.43
CA ARG A 167 -9.61 6.17 33.56
C ARG A 167 -8.35 6.46 32.75
N VAL A 168 -7.20 6.06 33.28
CA VAL A 168 -5.92 6.03 32.57
C VAL A 168 -5.36 4.61 32.71
N GLU A 169 -4.98 4.01 31.58
CA GLU A 169 -4.40 2.67 31.52
C GLU A 169 -3.08 2.71 30.77
N ASN A 170 -2.11 1.92 31.23
CA ASN A 170 -0.85 1.79 30.53
C ASN A 170 -0.98 0.70 29.46
N ALA A 171 -0.76 1.05 28.19
CA ALA A 171 -0.85 0.12 27.06
C ALA A 171 0.40 -0.77 26.88
N GLY A 172 1.44 -0.56 27.71
CA GLY A 172 2.70 -1.28 27.64
C GLY A 172 3.79 -0.52 26.87
N LEU A 173 5.01 -1.05 26.89
CA LEU A 173 6.16 -0.54 26.14
C LEU A 173 6.24 -1.25 24.79
N GLY A 174 6.28 -0.47 23.72
CA GLY A 174 6.51 -0.95 22.35
C GLY A 174 7.06 0.20 21.53
N ASP A 175 7.96 -0.10 20.59
CA ASP A 175 8.64 0.93 19.79
C ASP A 175 7.66 1.75 18.93
N ARG A 176 6.50 1.18 18.55
CA ARG A 176 5.37 1.83 17.85
C ARG A 176 4.04 1.15 18.18
N PHE A 177 2.96 1.93 18.27
CA PHE A 177 1.57 1.43 18.38
C PHE A 177 0.71 2.08 17.29
N CYS A 178 -0.02 1.25 16.53
CA CYS A 178 -1.08 1.72 15.63
C CYS A 178 -2.41 1.65 16.38
N LEU A 179 -3.15 2.76 16.39
CA LEU A 179 -4.49 2.83 16.95
C LEU A 179 -5.48 2.87 15.79
N ASP A 180 -6.21 1.78 15.57
CA ASP A 180 -7.27 1.72 14.58
C ASP A 180 -8.58 2.23 15.19
N PHE A 181 -9.05 3.36 14.67
CA PHE A 181 -10.28 3.99 15.10
C PHE A 181 -11.42 3.85 14.09
N LEU A 182 -11.22 3.16 12.97
CA LEU A 182 -12.23 3.06 11.89
C LEU A 182 -13.56 2.46 12.37
N SER A 183 -13.50 1.57 13.36
CA SER A 183 -14.69 0.98 13.98
C SER A 183 -15.15 1.68 15.27
N LEU A 184 -14.34 2.60 15.81
CA LEU A 184 -14.55 3.24 17.11
C LEU A 184 -15.06 4.67 17.00
N LEU A 185 -14.80 5.36 15.90
CA LEU A 185 -15.18 6.75 15.69
C LEU A 185 -16.28 6.88 14.63
N HIS A 186 -17.28 7.67 14.95
CA HIS A 186 -18.30 8.16 14.03
C HIS A 186 -17.96 9.57 13.52
N GLN A 187 -18.81 10.09 12.61
CA GLN A 187 -18.62 11.43 12.06
C GLN A 187 -18.61 12.48 13.18
N ASN A 188 -17.63 13.38 13.15
CA ASN A 188 -17.33 14.40 14.18
C ASN A 188 -16.75 13.87 15.50
N GLU A 189 -16.37 12.59 15.57
CA GLU A 189 -15.59 12.05 16.69
C GLU A 189 -14.09 12.05 16.35
N GLY A 190 -13.24 12.14 17.37
CA GLY A 190 -11.79 12.23 17.19
C GLY A 190 -11.05 11.80 18.45
N VAL A 191 -9.72 11.72 18.33
CA VAL A 191 -8.83 11.42 19.44
C VAL A 191 -7.84 12.56 19.62
N LEU A 192 -7.60 12.97 20.87
CA LEU A 192 -6.51 13.88 21.19
C LEU A 192 -5.23 13.06 21.40
N VAL A 193 -4.31 13.15 20.44
CA VAL A 193 -3.01 12.47 20.51
C VAL A 193 -1.94 13.50 20.82
N GLY A 194 -1.09 13.21 21.79
CA GLY A 194 0.01 14.08 22.19
C GLY A 194 1.18 13.29 22.74
N SER A 195 2.38 13.86 22.65
CA SER A 195 3.59 13.35 23.30
C SER A 195 3.82 14.12 24.59
N SER A 196 3.99 13.45 25.71
CA SER A 196 4.60 14.07 26.90
C SER A 196 6.12 13.95 26.77
N SER A 197 6.78 15.04 26.40
CA SER A 197 8.24 15.17 26.47
C SER A 197 8.69 15.56 27.88
#